data_AF-A0A2V9KS32-F1
#
_entry.id   AF-A0A2V9KS32-F1
#
_cell.length_a   1.000
_cell.length_b   1.000
_cell.length_c   1.000
_cell.angle_alpha   90.00
_cell.angle_beta   90.00
_cell.angle_gamma   90.00
#
_symmetry.space_group_name_H-M   'P 1'
#
loop_
_entity.id
_entity.type
_entity.pdbx_description
1 polymer ?
#
loop_
_entity_poly.entity_id
_entity_poly.type
_entity_poly.pdbx_seq_one_letter_code
_entity_poly.pdbx_strand_id
1 'polypeptide(L)'
;MIEKLNNITMRSVIEGVIIAVGFFFAYQVRYDGNVPPFHIYQFWVLFIPLAVGRLATNALFGLHRRKWCYVDGPDVIRAAEAYAIFSVVPLLLRLTLPTKWTLFRIPMGVIAIEFMISLLGALSARLLRQTLYHRNGATVASRDVRRMLLVGAGIHGVTVAEEMVRNKGMHVVGFVDDDPLKIGSVIAGVRVLGPISTVPEIVREHEVDEVLVCIPPAARPGLNLNGPGSPLSVRTTVVPTLDEILDAEAPANGSSSSTLLARPRAEGKVQIPAPSTATSIRGKTILITGGAGFIGSSLAEKLAPNNQLLLFDLTFSDKPVGFTRLLKHPNVRTIQGGLLEDGGKLRGLCQQADMVVHAAAVVGVNRVCSSGRETLETNYVGTSRLLQALEQNKKLERLIYFSTSEVFGVNSFRVDENSPASVGPIAESRWSYAIAKLAGEHLVQSYYRETGLPIAIVRPFNIFGPKRTGDHAMLRFILSALSGQPLEVHGDGSQIRSWCYIEDFCSALLAMLEKPQAVGEDFNIGVPGNTVTIYELARKIVALSESKAPITFVESPFPDISIRVPSLTKAENLLGYKPLYDLDSALTLTIDWYRRHWSFFSNNARSVAAGAHHVRGLTSRSVANAP
;
A
#
# COMPACT_ATOMS: atom_id res chain seq x y z
N MET A 1 -14.90 -24.80 6.17
CA MET A 1 -14.93 -25.53 4.87
C MET A 1 -16.03 -25.04 3.93
N ILE A 2 -17.04 -24.28 4.39
CA ILE A 2 -18.09 -23.66 3.54
C ILE A 2 -17.70 -22.26 3.01
N GLU A 3 -16.65 -21.63 3.55
CA GLU A 3 -16.19 -20.28 3.14
C GLU A 3 -15.32 -20.23 1.86
N LYS A 4 -14.95 -21.40 1.29
CA LYS A 4 -14.01 -21.50 0.16
C LYS A 4 -14.66 -21.83 -1.19
N LEU A 5 -15.99 -21.94 -1.29
CA LEU A 5 -16.64 -22.00 -2.60
C LEU A 5 -16.78 -20.58 -3.15
N ASN A 6 -16.01 -20.30 -4.21
CA ASN A 6 -15.94 -19.08 -5.01
C ASN A 6 -17.10 -18.08 -4.78
N ASN A 7 -16.75 -16.89 -4.29
CA ASN A 7 -17.64 -15.74 -4.11
C ASN A 7 -18.44 -15.38 -5.39
N ILE A 8 -17.98 -15.79 -6.57
CA ILE A 8 -18.65 -15.57 -7.86
C ILE A 8 -19.75 -16.62 -8.10
N THR A 9 -19.46 -17.90 -7.86
CA THR A 9 -20.39 -19.02 -8.10
C THR A 9 -21.66 -18.86 -7.26
N MET A 10 -21.51 -18.49 -5.98
CA MET A 10 -22.68 -18.31 -5.11
C MET A 10 -23.55 -17.10 -5.52
N ARG A 11 -22.97 -16.02 -6.06
CA ARG A 11 -23.73 -14.87 -6.56
C ARG A 11 -24.52 -15.21 -7.82
N SER A 12 -23.90 -15.92 -8.76
CA SER A 12 -24.58 -16.39 -9.96
C SER A 12 -25.73 -17.36 -9.64
N VAL A 13 -25.60 -18.18 -8.59
CA VAL A 13 -26.68 -19.03 -8.11
C VAL A 13 -27.84 -18.20 -7.54
N ILE A 14 -27.56 -17.22 -6.67
CA ILE A 14 -28.61 -16.36 -6.09
C ILE A 14 -29.33 -15.56 -7.19
N GLU A 15 -28.59 -15.00 -8.15
CA GLU A 15 -29.20 -14.32 -9.29
C GLU A 15 -30.02 -15.28 -10.15
N GLY A 16 -29.52 -16.49 -10.40
CA GLY A 16 -30.28 -17.53 -11.11
C GLY A 16 -31.62 -17.85 -10.42
N VAL A 17 -31.63 -17.91 -9.08
CA VAL A 17 -32.86 -18.10 -8.29
C VAL A 17 -33.79 -16.90 -8.41
N ILE A 18 -33.28 -15.67 -8.29
CA ILE A 18 -34.09 -14.44 -8.44
C ILE A 18 -34.74 -14.39 -9.83
N ILE A 19 -33.99 -14.72 -10.88
CA ILE A 19 -34.46 -14.75 -12.25
C ILE A 19 -35.53 -15.84 -12.41
N ALA A 20 -35.30 -17.03 -11.84
CA ALA A 20 -36.23 -18.13 -11.92
C ALA A 20 -37.58 -17.80 -11.26
N VAL A 21 -37.52 -17.24 -10.05
CA VAL A 21 -38.67 -16.78 -9.28
C VAL A 21 -39.37 -15.64 -10.03
N GLY A 22 -38.63 -14.67 -10.56
CA GLY A 22 -39.16 -13.54 -11.32
C GLY A 22 -39.97 -13.98 -12.54
N PHE A 23 -39.44 -14.90 -13.34
CA PHE A 23 -40.16 -15.44 -14.49
C PHE A 23 -41.42 -16.20 -14.11
N PHE A 24 -41.36 -17.05 -13.08
CA PHE A 24 -42.52 -17.81 -12.63
C PHE A 24 -43.66 -16.87 -12.16
N PHE A 25 -43.33 -15.91 -11.29
CA PHE A 25 -44.32 -14.97 -10.76
C PHE A 25 -44.85 -14.01 -11.82
N ALA A 26 -44.05 -13.64 -12.83
CA ALA A 26 -44.54 -12.79 -13.92
C ALA A 26 -45.70 -13.42 -14.69
N TYR A 27 -45.66 -14.74 -14.94
CA TYR A 27 -46.80 -15.45 -15.55
C TYR A 27 -47.98 -15.55 -14.58
N GLN A 28 -47.74 -15.86 -13.30
CA GLN A 28 -48.81 -16.00 -12.31
C GLN A 28 -49.55 -14.67 -12.07
N VAL A 29 -48.82 -13.57 -11.88
CA VAL A 29 -49.39 -12.23 -11.68
C VAL A 29 -50.11 -11.75 -12.93
N ARG A 30 -49.61 -12.08 -14.14
CA ARG A 30 -50.28 -11.67 -15.37
C ARG A 30 -51.66 -12.30 -15.56
N TYR A 31 -51.85 -13.53 -15.05
CA TYR A 31 -53.03 -14.34 -15.29
C TYR A 31 -53.83 -14.64 -14.01
N ASP A 32 -53.59 -13.90 -12.93
CA ASP A 32 -54.29 -14.05 -11.65
C ASP A 32 -54.30 -15.52 -11.14
N GLY A 33 -53.17 -16.22 -11.31
CA GLY A 33 -53.03 -17.64 -10.95
C GLY A 33 -53.54 -18.64 -11.98
N ASN A 34 -54.31 -18.20 -12.99
CA ASN A 34 -54.93 -19.05 -14.01
C ASN A 34 -54.20 -18.97 -15.36
N VAL A 35 -52.94 -19.38 -15.39
CA VAL A 35 -52.11 -19.33 -16.61
C VAL A 35 -52.67 -20.28 -17.69
N PRO A 36 -53.02 -19.80 -18.90
CA PRO A 36 -53.54 -20.67 -19.96
C PRO A 36 -52.54 -21.78 -20.36
N PRO A 37 -52.98 -22.98 -20.77
CA PRO A 37 -52.10 -24.12 -21.09
C PRO A 37 -50.99 -23.79 -22.10
N PHE A 38 -51.30 -22.97 -23.11
CA PHE A 38 -50.31 -22.50 -24.08
C PHE A 38 -49.18 -21.68 -23.42
N HIS A 39 -49.51 -20.81 -22.46
CA HIS A 39 -48.54 -19.97 -21.78
C HIS A 39 -47.73 -20.75 -20.73
N ILE A 40 -48.28 -21.82 -20.17
CA ILE A 40 -47.53 -22.79 -19.36
C ILE A 40 -46.45 -23.47 -20.22
N TYR A 41 -46.83 -23.95 -21.41
CA TYR A 41 -45.87 -24.52 -22.36
C TYR A 41 -44.81 -23.49 -22.79
N GLN A 42 -45.23 -22.27 -23.13
CA GLN A 42 -44.33 -21.16 -23.48
C GLN A 42 -43.32 -20.86 -22.37
N PHE A 43 -43.76 -20.86 -21.10
CA PHE A 43 -42.88 -20.68 -19.95
C PHE A 43 -41.79 -21.76 -19.90
N TRP A 44 -42.16 -23.04 -19.93
CA TRP A 44 -41.19 -24.14 -19.80
C TRP A 44 -40.16 -24.17 -20.93
N VAL A 45 -40.57 -23.83 -22.15
CA VAL A 45 -39.66 -23.79 -23.30
C VAL A 45 -38.70 -22.60 -23.23
N LEU A 46 -39.18 -21.42 -22.80
CA LEU A 46 -38.38 -20.20 -22.80
C LEU A 46 -37.62 -19.93 -21.50
N PHE A 47 -37.95 -20.61 -20.40
CA PHE A 47 -37.36 -20.38 -19.09
C PHE A 47 -35.83 -20.47 -19.11
N ILE A 48 -35.27 -21.59 -19.60
CA ILE A 48 -33.82 -21.80 -19.61
C ILE A 48 -33.11 -20.80 -20.54
N PRO A 49 -33.53 -20.61 -21.81
CA PRO A 49 -32.91 -19.63 -22.70
C PRO A 49 -32.92 -18.20 -22.14
N LEU A 50 -34.05 -17.78 -21.54
CA LEU A 50 -34.16 -16.44 -20.96
C LEU A 50 -33.33 -16.29 -19.68
N ALA A 51 -33.30 -17.31 -18.82
CA ALA A 51 -32.46 -17.28 -17.62
C ALA A 51 -30.96 -17.22 -17.96
N VAL A 52 -30.52 -18.02 -18.94
CA VAL A 52 -29.14 -18.00 -19.44
C VAL A 52 -28.81 -16.66 -20.09
N GLY A 53 -29.68 -16.13 -20.94
CA GLY A 53 -29.49 -14.82 -21.57
C GLY A 53 -29.41 -13.68 -20.56
N ARG A 54 -30.19 -13.76 -19.48
CA ARG A 54 -30.19 -12.78 -18.39
C ARG A 54 -28.89 -12.82 -17.59
N LEU A 55 -28.43 -14.01 -17.20
CA LEU A 55 -27.13 -14.19 -16.55
C LEU A 55 -25.97 -13.72 -17.44
N ALA A 56 -26.03 -13.99 -18.74
CA ALA A 56 -25.04 -13.50 -19.71
C ALA A 56 -25.03 -11.97 -19.81
N THR A 57 -26.21 -11.33 -19.81
CA THR A 57 -26.32 -9.86 -19.81
C THR A 57 -25.76 -9.27 -18.52
N ASN A 58 -26.07 -9.86 -17.35
CA ASN A 58 -25.50 -9.45 -16.07
C ASN A 58 -23.96 -9.56 -16.05
N ALA A 59 -23.42 -10.64 -16.64
CA ALA A 59 -21.98 -10.84 -16.77
C ALA A 59 -21.32 -9.81 -17.71
N LEU A 60 -21.95 -9.48 -18.84
CA LEU A 60 -21.49 -8.47 -19.80
C LEU A 60 -21.43 -7.07 -19.18
N PHE A 61 -22.43 -6.72 -18.36
CA PHE A 61 -22.48 -5.47 -17.61
C PHE A 61 -21.59 -5.47 -16.35
N GLY A 62 -20.86 -6.56 -16.11
CA GLY A 62 -19.87 -6.65 -15.03
C GLY A 62 -20.47 -6.77 -13.64
N LEU A 63 -21.75 -7.13 -13.51
CA LEU A 63 -22.45 -7.19 -12.21
C LEU A 63 -21.89 -8.26 -11.25
N HIS A 64 -21.11 -9.21 -11.77
CA HIS A 64 -20.44 -10.24 -10.96
C HIS A 64 -19.03 -9.85 -10.51
N ARG A 65 -18.43 -8.80 -11.09
CA ARG A 65 -17.05 -8.39 -10.79
C ARG A 65 -16.94 -7.65 -9.46
N ARG A 66 -18.01 -6.97 -9.03
CA ARG A 66 -18.06 -6.23 -7.75
C ARG A 66 -18.64 -7.08 -6.61
N LYS A 67 -18.17 -6.83 -5.39
CA LYS A 67 -18.70 -7.47 -4.18
C LYS A 67 -20.03 -6.79 -3.80
N TRP A 68 -21.11 -7.56 -3.64
CA TRP A 68 -22.45 -7.08 -3.24
C TRP A 68 -22.48 -6.33 -1.90
N CYS A 69 -21.40 -6.35 -1.12
CA CYS A 69 -21.29 -5.56 0.11
C CYS A 69 -21.04 -4.07 -0.12
N TYR A 70 -20.75 -3.64 -1.35
CA TYR A 70 -20.50 -2.24 -1.72
C TYR A 70 -21.47 -1.84 -2.85
N VAL A 71 -22.70 -1.48 -2.46
CA VAL A 71 -23.72 -0.98 -3.40
C VAL A 71 -23.66 0.53 -3.41
N ASP A 72 -23.24 1.11 -4.53
CA ASP A 72 -23.17 2.55 -4.75
C ASP A 72 -24.20 2.99 -5.82
N GLY A 73 -24.52 4.27 -5.91
CA GLY A 73 -25.43 4.81 -6.93
C GLY A 73 -25.14 4.35 -8.37
N PRO A 74 -23.86 4.33 -8.83
CA PRO A 74 -23.51 3.81 -10.15
C PRO A 74 -23.77 2.30 -10.34
N ASP A 75 -23.73 1.51 -9.27
CA ASP A 75 -24.01 0.06 -9.32
C ASP A 75 -25.51 -0.21 -9.53
N VAL A 76 -26.35 0.60 -8.89
CA VAL A 76 -27.82 0.57 -9.09
C VAL A 76 -28.18 0.93 -10.53
N ILE A 77 -27.56 1.97 -11.09
CA ILE A 77 -27.79 2.40 -12.48
C ILE A 77 -27.40 1.29 -13.46
N ARG A 78 -26.22 0.68 -13.30
CA ARG A 78 -25.78 -0.43 -14.18
C ARG A 78 -26.66 -1.67 -14.05
N ALA A 79 -27.13 -1.98 -12.84
CA ALA A 79 -28.09 -3.05 -12.65
C ALA A 79 -29.41 -2.73 -13.38
N ALA A 80 -29.91 -1.51 -13.28
CA ALA A 80 -31.09 -1.07 -14.02
C ALA A 80 -30.88 -1.15 -15.54
N GLU A 81 -29.73 -0.70 -16.06
CA GLU A 81 -29.36 -0.78 -17.49
C GLU A 81 -29.30 -2.23 -17.98
N ALA A 82 -28.60 -3.11 -17.28
CA ALA A 82 -28.47 -4.52 -17.64
C ALA A 82 -29.85 -5.21 -17.68
N TYR A 83 -30.70 -4.90 -16.69
CA TYR A 83 -32.03 -5.49 -16.60
C TYR A 83 -32.96 -4.90 -17.67
N ALA A 84 -32.85 -3.62 -17.99
CA ALA A 84 -33.63 -2.98 -19.04
C ALA A 84 -33.26 -3.51 -20.42
N ILE A 85 -31.96 -3.60 -20.72
CA ILE A 85 -31.44 -4.05 -22.02
C ILE A 85 -31.87 -5.47 -22.34
N PHE A 86 -31.80 -6.38 -21.35
CA PHE A 86 -32.31 -7.73 -21.56
C PHE A 86 -33.82 -7.75 -21.83
N SER A 87 -34.62 -6.93 -21.12
CA SER A 87 -36.08 -6.88 -21.28
C SER A 87 -36.52 -6.17 -22.59
N VAL A 88 -35.67 -5.35 -23.21
CA VAL A 88 -35.89 -4.75 -24.54
C VAL A 88 -35.88 -5.81 -25.64
N VAL A 89 -35.05 -6.87 -25.52
CA VAL A 89 -34.95 -7.93 -26.54
C VAL A 89 -36.28 -8.69 -26.75
N PRO A 90 -36.92 -9.29 -25.73
CA PRO A 90 -38.21 -9.98 -25.92
C PRO A 90 -39.33 -9.01 -26.30
N LEU A 91 -39.23 -7.74 -25.89
CA LEU A 91 -40.15 -6.69 -26.31
C LEU A 91 -40.06 -6.43 -27.82
N LEU A 92 -38.85 -6.26 -28.36
CA LEU A 92 -38.63 -6.09 -29.80
C LEU A 92 -39.04 -7.32 -30.59
N LEU A 93 -38.74 -8.52 -30.10
CA LEU A 93 -39.17 -9.78 -30.72
C LEU A 93 -40.70 -9.85 -30.79
N ARG A 94 -41.40 -9.44 -29.74
CA ARG A 94 -42.87 -9.41 -29.75
C ARG A 94 -43.44 -8.45 -30.79
N LEU A 95 -42.82 -7.27 -30.95
CA LEU A 95 -43.30 -6.21 -31.83
C LEU A 95 -43.01 -6.49 -33.31
N THR A 96 -41.90 -7.19 -33.60
CA THR A 96 -41.40 -7.41 -34.97
C THR A 96 -41.74 -8.79 -35.53
N LEU A 97 -41.93 -9.81 -34.69
CA LEU A 97 -42.17 -11.17 -35.18
C LEU A 97 -43.60 -11.36 -35.73
N PRO A 98 -43.76 -12.10 -36.85
CA PRO A 98 -45.08 -12.43 -37.39
C PRO A 98 -45.96 -13.18 -36.38
N THR A 99 -47.28 -13.00 -36.47
CA THR A 99 -48.27 -13.59 -35.53
C THR A 99 -48.21 -15.11 -35.41
N LYS A 100 -47.71 -15.81 -36.44
CA LYS A 100 -47.47 -17.27 -36.43
C LYS A 100 -46.35 -17.72 -35.47
N TRP A 101 -45.45 -16.83 -35.04
CA TRP A 101 -44.38 -17.13 -34.09
C TRP A 101 -44.84 -16.94 -32.64
N THR A 102 -45.98 -17.54 -32.29
CA THR A 102 -46.66 -17.34 -30.99
C THR A 102 -45.77 -17.66 -29.79
N LEU A 103 -44.86 -18.63 -29.94
CA LEU A 103 -43.91 -19.03 -28.89
C LEU A 103 -43.02 -17.88 -28.42
N PHE A 104 -42.50 -17.04 -29.32
CA PHE A 104 -41.57 -15.95 -28.96
C PHE A 104 -42.28 -14.63 -28.62
N ARG A 105 -43.61 -14.57 -28.79
CA ARG A 105 -44.43 -13.39 -28.49
C ARG A 105 -44.89 -13.41 -27.03
N ILE A 106 -43.94 -13.28 -26.10
CA ILE A 106 -44.21 -13.19 -24.65
C ILE A 106 -45.18 -12.02 -24.40
N PRO A 107 -46.21 -12.17 -23.55
CA PRO A 107 -47.12 -11.07 -23.21
C PRO A 107 -46.37 -9.85 -22.65
N MET A 108 -46.74 -8.64 -23.08
CA MET A 108 -46.12 -7.39 -22.59
C MET A 108 -46.12 -7.29 -21.07
N GLY A 109 -47.23 -7.66 -20.44
CA GLY A 109 -47.36 -7.66 -18.99
C GLY A 109 -46.37 -8.61 -18.31
N VAL A 110 -46.10 -9.78 -18.89
CA VAL A 110 -45.09 -10.71 -18.35
C VAL A 110 -43.69 -10.09 -18.44
N ILE A 111 -43.34 -9.45 -19.56
CA ILE A 111 -42.03 -8.80 -19.74
C ILE A 111 -41.85 -7.66 -18.72
N ALA A 112 -42.87 -6.82 -18.54
CA ALA A 112 -42.82 -5.69 -17.61
C ALA A 112 -42.76 -6.14 -16.14
N ILE A 113 -43.58 -7.12 -15.76
CA ILE A 113 -43.61 -7.66 -14.40
C ILE A 113 -42.30 -8.38 -14.07
N GLU A 114 -41.76 -9.18 -15.01
CA GLU A 114 -40.46 -9.85 -14.81
C GLU A 114 -39.34 -8.83 -14.62
N PHE A 115 -39.28 -7.78 -15.45
CA PHE A 115 -38.29 -6.72 -15.30
C PHE A 115 -38.32 -6.10 -13.90
N MET A 116 -39.51 -5.75 -13.41
CA MET A 116 -39.68 -5.15 -12.09
C MET A 116 -39.28 -6.11 -10.96
N ILE A 117 -39.81 -7.34 -10.96
CA ILE A 117 -39.53 -8.32 -9.90
C ILE A 117 -38.04 -8.67 -9.87
N SER A 118 -37.44 -8.92 -11.03
CA SER A 118 -36.04 -9.31 -11.12
C SER A 118 -35.11 -8.17 -10.72
N LEU A 119 -35.39 -6.92 -11.13
CA LEU A 119 -34.60 -5.75 -10.73
C LEU A 119 -34.71 -5.48 -9.23
N LEU A 120 -35.94 -5.50 -8.68
CA LEU A 120 -36.17 -5.32 -7.25
C LEU A 120 -35.53 -6.45 -6.44
N GLY A 121 -35.64 -7.70 -6.87
CA GLY A 121 -35.01 -8.84 -6.22
C GLY A 121 -33.48 -8.75 -6.24
N ALA A 122 -32.90 -8.32 -7.37
CA ALA A 122 -31.48 -8.14 -7.53
C ALA A 122 -30.92 -7.01 -6.65
N LEU A 123 -31.62 -5.88 -6.58
CA LEU A 123 -31.26 -4.76 -5.70
C LEU A 123 -31.48 -5.14 -4.22
N SER A 124 -32.58 -5.83 -3.91
CA SER A 124 -32.88 -6.30 -2.54
C SER A 124 -31.84 -7.30 -2.05
N ALA A 125 -31.41 -8.24 -2.87
CA ALA A 125 -30.37 -9.20 -2.49
C ALA A 125 -29.00 -8.52 -2.25
N ARG A 126 -28.69 -7.48 -3.03
CA ARG A 126 -27.48 -6.66 -2.86
C ARG A 126 -27.56 -5.81 -1.59
N LEU A 127 -28.66 -5.09 -1.37
CA LEU A 127 -28.91 -4.31 -0.16
C LEU A 127 -28.98 -5.19 1.08
N LEU A 128 -29.58 -6.39 0.99
CA LEU A 128 -29.59 -7.37 2.06
C LEU A 128 -28.18 -7.89 2.35
N ARG A 129 -27.36 -8.15 1.33
CA ARG A 129 -25.97 -8.55 1.54
C ARG A 129 -25.14 -7.41 2.12
N GLN A 130 -25.38 -6.17 1.72
CA GLN A 130 -24.75 -4.97 2.29
C GLN A 130 -25.19 -4.76 3.75
N THR A 131 -26.48 -4.85 4.06
CA THR A 131 -26.98 -4.76 5.43
C THR A 131 -26.53 -5.94 6.26
N LEU A 132 -26.45 -7.17 5.74
CA LEU A 132 -25.87 -8.33 6.43
C LEU A 132 -24.35 -8.23 6.54
N TYR A 133 -23.66 -7.53 5.66
CA TYR A 133 -22.23 -7.27 5.80
C TYR A 133 -21.99 -6.22 6.89
N HIS A 134 -22.76 -5.14 6.88
CA HIS A 134 -22.78 -4.15 7.95
C HIS A 134 -23.29 -4.72 9.26
N ARG A 135 -24.31 -5.59 9.26
CA ARG A 135 -24.83 -6.32 10.42
C ARG A 135 -23.93 -7.48 10.84
N ASN A 136 -23.19 -8.15 9.98
CA ASN A 136 -22.20 -9.12 10.45
C ASN A 136 -20.93 -8.41 10.95
N GLY A 137 -20.74 -7.14 10.58
CA GLY A 137 -19.85 -6.20 11.26
C GLY A 137 -20.47 -5.45 12.45
N ALA A 138 -21.79 -5.55 12.71
CA ALA A 138 -22.50 -4.74 13.72
C ALA A 138 -23.62 -5.45 14.52
N THR A 139 -23.77 -6.77 14.39
CA THR A 139 -24.74 -7.62 15.10
C THR A 139 -24.21 -9.05 15.15
N VAL A 140 -23.29 -9.29 16.08
CA VAL A 140 -23.45 -10.48 16.93
C VAL A 140 -24.31 -10.01 18.11
N ALA A 141 -25.62 -10.03 17.90
CA ALA A 141 -26.58 -9.90 18.99
C ALA A 141 -26.75 -11.28 19.62
N SER A 142 -25.77 -11.71 20.43
CA SER A 142 -26.05 -12.63 21.52
C SER A 142 -25.85 -11.84 22.81
N ARG A 143 -26.83 -11.93 23.71
CA ARG A 143 -26.82 -11.30 25.04
C ARG A 143 -25.68 -11.80 25.97
N ASP A 144 -24.80 -12.65 25.46
CA ASP A 144 -23.65 -13.21 26.18
C ASP A 144 -22.30 -12.55 25.81
N VAL A 145 -22.28 -11.59 24.88
CA VAL A 145 -21.04 -10.92 24.44
C VAL A 145 -20.90 -9.56 25.13
N ARG A 146 -19.84 -9.38 25.92
CA ARG A 146 -19.58 -8.10 26.61
C ARG A 146 -19.15 -7.03 25.63
N ARG A 147 -19.79 -5.86 25.69
CA ARG A 147 -19.55 -4.69 24.85
C ARG A 147 -18.49 -3.80 25.51
N MET A 148 -17.33 -3.72 24.87
CA MET A 148 -16.13 -3.14 25.45
C MET A 148 -15.80 -1.82 24.74
N LEU A 149 -15.60 -0.75 25.50
CA LEU A 149 -15.12 0.53 24.98
C LEU A 149 -13.65 0.73 25.36
N LEU A 150 -12.79 1.07 24.39
CA LEU A 150 -11.35 1.21 24.63
C LEU A 150 -10.94 2.69 24.66
N VAL A 151 -10.38 3.13 25.79
CA VAL A 151 -9.83 4.48 25.96
C VAL A 151 -8.35 4.46 25.57
N GLY A 152 -8.01 5.15 24.49
CA GLY A 152 -6.69 5.24 23.88
C GLY A 152 -6.53 4.37 22.64
N ALA A 153 -6.51 4.99 21.46
CA ALA A 153 -6.21 4.36 20.17
C ALA A 153 -4.70 4.39 19.87
N GLY A 154 -3.89 4.11 20.90
CA GLY A 154 -2.44 3.93 20.77
C GLY A 154 -2.08 2.46 20.55
N ILE A 155 -0.78 2.15 20.57
CA ILE A 155 -0.27 0.79 20.34
C ILE A 155 -0.91 -0.24 21.29
N HIS A 156 -1.05 0.10 22.58
CA HIS A 156 -1.68 -0.77 23.58
C HIS A 156 -3.16 -1.03 23.30
N GLY A 157 -3.94 0.02 23.01
CA GLY A 157 -5.36 -0.13 22.68
C GLY A 157 -5.57 -0.94 21.40
N VAL A 158 -4.71 -0.75 20.40
CA VAL A 158 -4.72 -1.55 19.17
C VAL A 158 -4.47 -3.02 19.44
N THR A 159 -3.43 -3.36 20.22
CA THR A 159 -3.13 -4.75 20.56
C THR A 159 -4.29 -5.41 21.32
N VAL A 160 -4.87 -4.70 22.29
CA VAL A 160 -6.03 -5.18 23.05
C VAL A 160 -7.22 -5.41 22.12
N ALA A 161 -7.53 -4.48 21.21
CA ALA A 161 -8.62 -4.63 20.25
C ALA A 161 -8.41 -5.83 19.33
N GLU A 162 -7.21 -6.03 18.79
CA GLU A 162 -6.89 -7.16 17.91
C GLU A 162 -7.03 -8.51 18.61
N GLU A 163 -6.68 -8.58 19.90
CA GLU A 163 -6.85 -9.78 20.73
C GLU A 163 -8.34 -10.02 21.04
N MET A 164 -9.09 -8.97 21.38
CA MET A 164 -10.52 -9.07 21.67
C MET A 164 -11.35 -9.47 20.46
N VAL A 165 -11.01 -8.99 19.26
CA VAL A 165 -11.67 -9.37 18.00
C VAL A 165 -11.50 -10.88 17.71
N ARG A 166 -10.44 -11.52 18.24
CA ARG A 166 -10.23 -12.98 18.12
C ARG A 166 -11.02 -13.78 19.15
N ASN A 167 -11.50 -13.15 20.23
CA ASN A 167 -12.21 -13.82 21.31
C ASN A 167 -13.73 -13.69 21.14
N LYS A 168 -14.42 -14.82 20.95
CA LYS A 168 -15.86 -14.86 20.63
C LYS A 168 -16.81 -14.32 21.71
N GLY A 169 -16.30 -14.01 22.91
CA GLY A 169 -17.08 -13.51 24.06
C GLY A 169 -17.03 -12.00 24.28
N MET A 170 -16.28 -11.23 23.46
CA MET A 170 -16.14 -9.78 23.62
C MET A 170 -16.38 -9.06 22.30
N HIS A 171 -17.02 -7.89 22.35
CA HIS A 171 -17.28 -7.04 21.20
C HIS A 171 -16.75 -5.64 21.46
N VAL A 172 -15.76 -5.21 20.70
CA VAL A 172 -15.20 -3.86 20.81
C VAL A 172 -16.15 -2.86 20.13
N VAL A 173 -16.76 -1.99 20.93
CA VAL A 173 -17.70 -0.96 20.46
C VAL A 173 -16.98 0.15 19.68
N GLY A 174 -15.80 0.55 20.16
CA GLY A 174 -15.05 1.65 19.59
C GLY A 174 -13.83 2.02 20.40
N PHE A 175 -13.00 2.88 19.81
CA PHE A 175 -11.95 3.61 20.51
C PHE A 175 -12.43 5.01 20.89
N VAL A 176 -11.83 5.56 21.94
CA VAL A 176 -11.93 6.98 22.29
C VAL A 176 -10.51 7.51 22.50
N ASP A 177 -10.15 8.60 21.83
CA ASP A 177 -8.79 9.16 21.85
C ASP A 177 -8.84 10.68 21.67
N ASP A 178 -8.09 11.41 22.49
CA ASP A 178 -8.08 12.88 22.47
C ASP A 178 -7.29 13.47 21.28
N ASP A 179 -6.56 12.65 20.52
CA ASP A 179 -5.88 13.09 19.31
C ASP A 179 -6.91 13.42 18.20
N PRO A 180 -7.04 14.69 17.79
CA PRO A 180 -8.03 15.11 16.81
C PRO A 180 -7.81 14.49 15.43
N LEU A 181 -6.59 14.03 15.12
CA LEU A 181 -6.29 13.35 13.85
C LEU A 181 -6.84 11.91 13.81
N LYS A 182 -7.14 11.31 14.97
CA LYS A 182 -7.67 9.95 15.06
C LYS A 182 -9.18 9.92 15.10
N ILE A 183 -9.86 10.97 15.57
CA ILE A 183 -11.31 11.00 15.72
C ILE A 183 -11.99 10.75 14.37
N GLY A 184 -12.93 9.79 14.34
CA GLY A 184 -13.64 9.38 13.13
C GLY A 184 -12.90 8.38 12.23
N SER A 185 -11.60 8.17 12.45
CA SER A 185 -10.79 7.18 11.73
C SER A 185 -11.10 5.74 12.18
N VAL A 186 -10.66 4.77 11.39
CA VAL A 186 -10.76 3.33 11.72
C VAL A 186 -9.34 2.81 11.96
N ILE A 187 -9.10 2.32 13.17
CA ILE A 187 -7.80 1.81 13.62
C ILE A 187 -8.00 0.34 14.02
N ALA A 188 -7.20 -0.56 13.42
CA ALA A 188 -7.31 -2.02 13.63
C ALA A 188 -8.74 -2.58 13.40
N GLY A 189 -9.50 -1.98 12.47
CA GLY A 189 -10.88 -2.38 12.18
C GLY A 189 -11.93 -1.82 13.14
N VAL A 190 -11.53 -1.03 14.14
CA VAL A 190 -12.41 -0.41 15.15
C VAL A 190 -12.42 1.12 14.96
N ARG A 191 -13.60 1.75 15.03
CA ARG A 191 -13.73 3.19 14.82
C ARG A 191 -13.36 3.99 16.07
N VAL A 192 -12.68 5.12 15.90
CA VAL A 192 -12.48 6.12 16.95
C VAL A 192 -13.72 7.02 16.99
N LEU A 193 -14.51 6.89 18.06
CA LEU A 193 -15.84 7.49 18.17
C LEU A 193 -15.80 8.96 18.59
N GLY A 194 -14.75 9.38 19.31
CA GLY A 194 -14.64 10.74 19.81
C GLY A 194 -13.45 10.95 20.74
N PRO A 195 -13.34 12.15 21.34
CA PRO A 195 -12.39 12.44 22.42
C PRO A 195 -12.87 11.85 23.75
N ILE A 196 -11.97 11.71 24.71
CA ILE A 196 -12.22 11.05 26.01
C ILE A 196 -13.35 11.75 26.80
N SER A 197 -13.56 13.04 26.58
CA SER A 197 -14.69 13.78 27.16
C SER A 197 -16.07 13.24 26.77
N THR A 198 -16.19 12.54 25.63
CA THR A 198 -17.46 11.99 25.11
C THR A 198 -17.78 10.58 25.62
N VAL A 199 -16.90 9.97 26.42
CA VAL A 199 -17.08 8.60 26.96
C VAL A 199 -18.47 8.42 27.63
N PRO A 200 -19.00 9.34 28.46
CA PRO A 200 -20.33 9.15 29.08
C PRO A 200 -21.51 9.14 28.10
N GLU A 201 -21.38 9.82 26.96
CA GLU A 201 -22.39 9.82 25.91
C GLU A 201 -22.32 8.51 25.12
N ILE A 202 -21.11 8.13 24.70
CA ILE A 202 -20.83 6.89 23.97
C ILE A 202 -21.26 5.65 24.74
N VAL A 203 -21.00 5.62 26.05
CA VAL A 203 -21.39 4.49 26.91
C VAL A 203 -22.90 4.30 26.94
N ARG A 204 -23.68 5.39 26.93
CA ARG A 204 -25.14 5.35 26.90
C ARG A 204 -25.68 5.03 25.51
N GLU A 205 -25.16 5.68 24.48
CA GLU A 205 -25.61 5.50 23.09
C GLU A 205 -25.35 4.08 22.58
N HIS A 206 -24.20 3.51 22.95
CA HIS A 206 -23.77 2.21 22.44
C HIS A 206 -23.93 1.06 23.44
N GLU A 207 -24.66 1.26 24.55
CA GLU A 207 -24.90 0.22 25.58
C GLU A 207 -23.60 -0.51 25.95
N VAL A 208 -22.57 0.23 26.37
CA VAL A 208 -21.27 -0.35 26.73
C VAL A 208 -21.39 -1.08 28.07
N ASP A 209 -20.82 -2.27 28.21
CA ASP A 209 -20.82 -3.05 29.46
C ASP A 209 -19.59 -2.72 30.32
N GLU A 210 -18.43 -2.50 29.70
CA GLU A 210 -17.17 -2.24 30.39
C GLU A 210 -16.24 -1.34 29.55
N VAL A 211 -15.54 -0.43 30.23
CA VAL A 211 -14.57 0.48 29.64
C VAL A 211 -13.17 0.00 29.99
N LEU A 212 -12.29 -0.18 29.01
CA LEU A 212 -10.89 -0.50 29.23
C LEU A 212 -10.02 0.72 28.98
N VAL A 213 -9.18 1.07 29.94
CA VAL A 213 -8.23 2.17 29.83
C VAL A 213 -6.90 1.62 29.33
N CYS A 214 -6.57 1.94 28.09
CA CYS A 214 -5.40 1.46 27.36
C CYS A 214 -4.36 2.57 27.09
N ILE A 215 -4.45 3.70 27.82
CA ILE A 215 -3.47 4.78 27.76
C ILE A 215 -2.31 4.55 28.75
N PRO A 216 -1.09 5.04 28.46
CA PRO A 216 0.06 4.92 29.34
C PRO A 216 -0.17 5.59 30.71
N PRO A 217 0.52 5.15 31.78
CA PRO A 217 0.34 5.70 33.13
C PRO A 217 0.50 7.21 33.21
N ALA A 218 1.45 7.78 32.46
CA ALA A 218 1.69 9.22 32.40
C ALA A 218 0.51 10.05 31.84
N ALA A 219 -0.39 9.43 31.07
CA ALA A 219 -1.56 10.08 30.48
C ALA A 219 -2.86 9.85 31.28
N ARG A 220 -2.82 9.07 32.37
CA ARG A 220 -3.96 8.78 33.23
C ARG A 220 -4.29 9.87 34.27
N PRO A 221 -3.36 10.71 34.78
CA PRO A 221 -3.70 11.77 35.74
C PRO A 221 -4.77 12.71 35.18
N GLY A 222 -5.89 12.84 35.88
CA GLY A 222 -7.06 13.63 35.43
C GLY A 222 -8.16 12.82 34.74
N LEU A 223 -7.92 11.56 34.41
CA LEU A 223 -8.93 10.65 33.87
C LEU A 223 -9.84 10.11 35.00
N ASN A 224 -10.85 10.88 35.40
CA ASN A 224 -11.73 10.50 36.51
C ASN A 224 -12.96 9.70 36.02
N LEU A 225 -12.72 8.46 35.55
CA LEU A 225 -13.78 7.56 35.08
C LEU A 225 -14.37 6.64 36.17
N ASN A 226 -13.72 6.54 37.35
CA ASN A 226 -14.08 5.59 38.42
C ASN A 226 -14.12 6.17 39.85
N GLY A 227 -14.17 7.50 40.04
CA GLY A 227 -14.23 8.11 41.37
C GLY A 227 -15.63 8.24 41.98
N PRO A 228 -15.76 8.57 43.28
CA PRO A 228 -17.04 8.97 43.89
C PRO A 228 -17.60 10.19 43.13
N GLY A 229 -18.78 10.05 42.51
CA GLY A 229 -19.36 11.06 41.61
C GLY A 229 -18.98 10.88 40.13
N SER A 230 -18.47 9.71 39.72
CA SER A 230 -18.19 9.40 38.32
C SER A 230 -19.46 9.51 37.45
N PRO A 231 -19.38 10.09 36.25
CA PRO A 231 -20.49 10.16 35.30
C PRO A 231 -20.81 8.81 34.63
N LEU A 232 -20.06 7.74 34.92
CA LEU A 232 -20.18 6.44 34.28
C LEU A 232 -20.88 5.40 35.16
N SER A 233 -21.87 4.72 34.57
CA SER A 233 -22.62 3.63 35.20
C SER A 233 -22.00 2.24 34.99
N VAL A 234 -20.81 2.17 34.37
CA VAL A 234 -20.20 0.93 33.88
C VAL A 234 -18.82 0.72 34.50
N ARG A 235 -18.39 -0.54 34.61
CA ARG A 235 -17.08 -0.87 35.16
C ARG A 235 -15.99 -0.30 34.25
N THR A 236 -15.02 0.39 34.82
CA THR A 236 -13.79 0.75 34.10
C THR A 236 -12.62 -0.07 34.64
N THR A 237 -11.90 -0.76 33.76
CA THR A 237 -10.72 -1.58 34.09
C THR A 237 -9.50 -0.99 33.39
N VAL A 238 -8.39 -0.85 34.10
CA VAL A 238 -7.14 -0.34 33.51
C VAL A 238 -6.31 -1.54 33.03
N VAL A 239 -5.85 -1.48 31.77
CA VAL A 239 -4.92 -2.48 31.24
C VAL A 239 -3.51 -2.05 31.66
N PRO A 240 -2.81 -2.83 32.51
CA PRO A 240 -1.47 -2.47 32.95
C PRO A 240 -0.50 -2.52 31.76
N THR A 241 0.40 -1.55 31.67
CA THR A 241 1.48 -1.59 30.68
C THR A 241 2.57 -2.57 31.11
N LEU A 242 3.43 -2.97 30.17
CA LEU A 242 4.53 -3.91 30.48
C LEU A 242 5.41 -3.37 31.62
N ASP A 243 5.69 -2.07 31.64
CA ASP A 243 6.44 -1.42 32.72
C ASP A 243 5.74 -1.56 34.09
N GLU A 244 4.42 -1.41 34.15
CA GLU A 244 3.66 -1.56 35.39
C GLU A 244 3.60 -3.01 35.88
N ILE A 245 3.59 -3.97 34.96
CA ILE A 245 3.65 -5.40 35.29
C ILE A 245 5.03 -5.74 35.87
N LEU A 246 6.09 -5.22 35.26
CA LEU A 246 7.47 -5.42 35.70
C LEU A 246 7.75 -4.74 37.05
N ASP A 247 7.16 -3.57 37.30
CA ASP A 247 7.28 -2.84 38.56
C ASP A 247 6.41 -3.45 39.69
N ALA A 248 5.27 -4.08 39.36
CA ALA A 248 4.37 -4.70 40.32
C ALA A 248 4.90 -6.00 40.95
N GLU A 249 5.88 -6.66 40.33
CA GLU A 249 6.52 -7.87 40.85
C GLU A 249 7.68 -7.60 41.81
N ALA A 250 8.05 -6.34 42.07
CA ALA A 250 9.07 -6.01 43.06
C ALA A 250 8.44 -5.88 44.46
N PRO A 251 8.62 -6.85 45.38
CA PRO A 251 8.19 -6.66 46.76
C PRO A 251 8.96 -5.49 47.37
N ALA A 252 8.21 -4.54 47.92
CA ALA A 252 8.72 -3.48 48.76
C ALA A 252 9.33 -4.09 50.03
N ASN A 253 10.63 -4.41 49.98
CA ASN A 253 11.53 -4.40 51.13
C ASN A 253 12.99 -4.55 50.68
N GLY A 254 13.79 -3.54 51.00
CA GLY A 254 15.23 -3.69 51.17
C GLY A 254 16.09 -3.39 49.94
N SER A 255 16.66 -2.19 49.95
CA SER A 255 18.02 -1.84 49.50
C SER A 255 18.67 -2.62 48.33
N SER A 256 19.11 -1.82 47.34
CA SER A 256 20.19 -2.10 46.38
C SER A 256 19.98 -3.23 45.37
N SER A 257 19.64 -2.83 44.13
CA SER A 257 20.55 -3.00 42.99
C SER A 257 19.95 -2.37 41.73
N SER A 258 20.49 -1.21 41.37
CA SER A 258 20.71 -0.89 39.97
C SER A 258 21.57 -2.01 39.36
N THR A 259 21.00 -2.88 38.54
CA THR A 259 21.61 -3.73 37.47
C THR A 259 20.62 -4.87 37.20
N LEU A 260 20.33 -5.18 35.92
CA LEU A 260 19.53 -6.29 35.33
C LEU A 260 18.30 -5.72 34.60
N LEU A 261 18.39 -5.36 33.32
CA LEU A 261 18.48 -6.30 32.19
C LEU A 261 19.44 -5.79 31.09
N ALA A 262 20.74 -5.85 31.36
CA ALA A 262 21.72 -6.04 30.30
C ALA A 262 21.86 -7.56 30.09
N ARG A 263 21.24 -8.10 29.05
CA ARG A 263 21.54 -9.47 28.62
C ARG A 263 22.97 -9.50 28.07
N PRO A 264 23.78 -10.54 28.35
CA PRO A 264 25.11 -10.65 27.78
C PRO A 264 24.96 -10.80 26.27
N ARG A 265 25.55 -9.89 25.50
CA ARG A 265 25.97 -10.21 24.13
C ARG A 265 26.85 -11.44 24.26
N ALA A 266 26.57 -12.49 23.49
CA ALA A 266 27.56 -13.52 23.23
C ALA A 266 28.74 -12.82 22.52
N GLU A 267 29.72 -12.40 23.30
CA GLU A 267 30.96 -11.81 22.85
C GLU A 267 31.82 -12.88 22.18
N GLY A 268 31.55 -13.15 20.92
CA GLY A 268 32.66 -13.32 19.99
C GLY A 268 33.26 -11.93 19.80
N LYS A 269 34.33 -11.58 20.52
CA LYS A 269 35.08 -10.33 20.30
C LYS A 269 35.73 -10.37 18.92
N VAL A 270 34.97 -10.04 17.88
CA VAL A 270 35.54 -9.43 16.70
C VAL A 270 35.93 -8.03 17.14
N GLN A 271 37.23 -7.73 17.20
CA GLN A 271 37.72 -6.36 17.35
C GLN A 271 37.28 -5.58 16.11
N ILE A 272 36.10 -4.96 16.18
CA ILE A 272 35.67 -3.97 15.21
C ILE A 272 36.55 -2.73 15.47
N PRO A 273 37.35 -2.26 14.49
CA PRO A 273 38.20 -1.10 14.67
C PRO A 273 37.34 0.09 15.13
N ALA A 274 37.83 0.82 16.14
CA ALA A 274 37.17 2.04 16.58
C ALA A 274 36.97 2.97 15.37
N PRO A 275 35.81 3.65 15.24
CA PRO A 275 35.56 4.57 14.14
C PRO A 275 36.65 5.64 14.09
N SER A 276 37.50 5.56 13.07
CA SER A 276 38.52 6.56 12.76
C SER A 276 37.87 7.91 12.43
N THR A 277 38.68 8.97 12.45
CA THR A 277 38.33 10.34 12.00
C THR A 277 37.45 10.35 10.74
N ALA A 278 36.54 11.34 10.65
CA ALA A 278 35.60 11.51 9.54
C ALA A 278 36.22 11.18 8.17
N THR A 279 35.57 10.29 7.42
CA THR A 279 36.08 9.83 6.14
C THR A 279 35.77 10.87 5.08
N SER A 280 36.80 11.52 4.53
CA SER A 280 36.60 12.46 3.42
C SER A 280 35.96 11.75 2.23
N ILE A 281 34.78 12.21 1.81
CA ILE A 281 34.09 11.72 0.61
C ILE A 281 34.60 12.36 -0.68
N ARG A 282 35.73 13.09 -0.64
CA ARG A 282 36.37 13.75 -1.80
C ARG A 282 37.59 12.97 -2.27
N GLY A 283 37.85 13.02 -3.58
CA GLY A 283 38.97 12.32 -4.21
C GLY A 283 38.82 10.80 -4.24
N LYS A 284 37.60 10.29 -4.07
CA LYS A 284 37.30 8.86 -4.01
C LYS A 284 36.84 8.32 -5.36
N THR A 285 37.02 7.02 -5.55
CA THR A 285 36.36 6.24 -6.59
C THR A 285 35.10 5.61 -6.01
N ILE A 286 33.92 6.03 -6.49
CA ILE A 286 32.63 5.61 -5.94
C ILE A 286 31.87 4.79 -6.99
N LEU A 287 31.60 3.53 -6.67
CA LEU A 287 30.76 2.65 -7.48
C LEU A 287 29.30 2.80 -7.07
N ILE A 288 28.44 3.17 -8.02
CA ILE A 288 26.99 3.26 -7.81
C ILE A 288 26.31 2.24 -8.71
N THR A 289 25.89 1.11 -8.13
CA THR A 289 25.02 0.17 -8.85
C THR A 289 23.61 0.76 -8.88
N GLY A 290 22.88 0.62 -10.00
CA GLY A 290 21.63 1.35 -10.20
C GLY A 290 21.87 2.85 -10.47
N GLY A 291 23.08 3.20 -10.91
CA GLY A 291 23.54 4.57 -11.10
C GLY A 291 22.81 5.33 -12.19
N ALA A 292 22.13 4.64 -13.11
CA ALA A 292 21.28 5.29 -14.11
C ALA A 292 19.89 5.67 -13.54
N GLY A 293 19.49 5.06 -12.42
CA GLY A 293 18.20 5.25 -11.76
C GLY A 293 18.03 6.60 -11.08
N PHE A 294 16.82 6.87 -10.57
CA PHE A 294 16.42 8.17 -10.01
C PHE A 294 17.31 8.62 -8.85
N ILE A 295 17.43 7.78 -7.82
CA ILE A 295 18.23 8.10 -6.64
C ILE A 295 19.72 8.05 -6.97
N GLY A 296 20.17 7.00 -7.67
CA GLY A 296 21.58 6.80 -8.02
C GLY A 296 22.16 7.97 -8.82
N SER A 297 21.44 8.43 -9.85
CA SER A 297 21.86 9.59 -10.64
C SER A 297 21.78 10.91 -9.87
N SER A 298 20.79 11.10 -8.99
CA SER A 298 20.67 12.32 -8.18
C SER A 298 21.80 12.43 -7.15
N LEU A 299 22.18 11.32 -6.53
CA LEU A 299 23.36 11.28 -5.65
C LEU A 299 24.65 11.48 -6.46
N ALA A 300 24.76 10.87 -7.63
CA ALA A 300 25.93 11.00 -8.50
C ALA A 300 26.19 12.45 -8.93
N GLU A 301 25.16 13.26 -9.22
CA GLU A 301 25.34 14.68 -9.56
C GLU A 301 26.02 15.47 -8.43
N LYS A 302 25.78 15.09 -7.17
CA LYS A 302 26.40 15.72 -6.00
C LYS A 302 27.84 15.26 -5.78
N LEU A 303 28.15 14.01 -6.15
CA LEU A 303 29.47 13.40 -5.92
C LEU A 303 30.46 13.66 -7.06
N ALA A 304 30.00 13.73 -8.31
CA ALA A 304 30.83 13.82 -9.51
C ALA A 304 31.84 14.98 -9.54
N PRO A 305 31.54 16.19 -9.00
CA PRO A 305 32.48 17.31 -9.04
C PRO A 305 33.80 17.04 -8.30
N ASN A 306 33.79 16.17 -7.28
CA ASN A 306 34.95 15.94 -6.42
C ASN A 306 35.46 14.49 -6.43
N ASN A 307 34.85 13.61 -7.24
CA ASN A 307 35.09 12.16 -7.17
C ASN A 307 35.04 11.52 -8.55
N GLN A 308 35.71 10.37 -8.69
CA GLN A 308 35.56 9.48 -9.85
C GLN A 308 34.36 8.56 -9.62
N LEU A 309 33.38 8.57 -10.52
CA LEU A 309 32.18 7.75 -10.39
C LEU A 309 32.17 6.61 -11.40
N LEU A 310 31.89 5.41 -10.91
CA LEU A 310 31.61 4.24 -11.71
C LEU A 310 30.10 3.97 -11.62
N LEU A 311 29.33 4.41 -12.62
CA LEU A 311 27.89 4.12 -12.66
C LEU A 311 27.69 2.75 -13.30
N PHE A 312 27.10 1.81 -12.58
CA PHE A 312 26.83 0.45 -13.06
C PHE A 312 25.32 0.21 -13.14
N ASP A 313 24.80 -0.09 -14.33
CA ASP A 313 23.37 -0.32 -14.53
C ASP A 313 23.12 -1.22 -15.76
N LEU A 314 21.94 -1.82 -15.84
CA LEU A 314 21.55 -2.69 -16.97
C LEU A 314 21.44 -1.93 -18.29
N THR A 315 21.06 -0.65 -18.21
CA THR A 315 20.95 0.25 -19.36
C THR A 315 21.04 1.71 -18.88
N PHE A 316 21.55 2.58 -19.76
CA PHE A 316 21.60 4.03 -19.55
C PHE A 316 20.59 4.78 -20.44
N SER A 317 19.99 4.10 -21.41
CA SER A 317 18.97 4.66 -22.31
C SER A 317 17.62 4.77 -21.61
N ASP A 318 16.91 5.88 -21.85
CA ASP A 318 15.57 6.16 -21.28
C ASP A 318 15.51 6.07 -19.75
N LYS A 319 16.62 6.44 -19.10
CA LYS A 319 16.78 6.43 -17.64
C LYS A 319 16.87 7.85 -17.07
N PRO A 320 16.57 8.04 -15.77
CA PRO A 320 16.70 9.33 -15.08
C PRO A 320 18.05 10.04 -15.29
N VAL A 321 19.15 9.29 -15.42
CA VAL A 321 20.48 9.85 -15.72
C VAL A 321 20.54 10.64 -17.02
N GLY A 322 19.66 10.36 -18.00
CA GLY A 322 19.58 11.12 -19.25
C GLY A 322 19.15 12.58 -19.08
N PHE A 323 18.52 12.92 -17.94
CA PHE A 323 18.18 14.29 -17.57
C PHE A 323 19.30 15.03 -16.83
N THR A 324 20.45 14.38 -16.65
CA THR A 324 21.60 14.93 -15.92
C THR A 324 22.74 15.24 -16.88
N ARG A 325 23.78 15.93 -16.39
CA ARG A 325 25.03 16.11 -17.14
C ARG A 325 26.03 14.97 -16.96
N LEU A 326 25.68 13.92 -16.20
CA LEU A 326 26.59 12.85 -15.80
C LEU A 326 27.16 12.07 -16.98
N LEU A 327 26.37 11.81 -18.02
CA LEU A 327 26.82 11.05 -19.19
C LEU A 327 27.96 11.74 -19.97
N LYS A 328 28.17 13.04 -19.75
CA LYS A 328 29.22 13.85 -20.39
C LYS A 328 30.26 14.36 -19.39
N HIS A 329 30.14 13.97 -18.12
CA HIS A 329 31.02 14.49 -17.07
C HIS A 329 32.36 13.74 -17.09
N PRO A 330 33.51 14.44 -17.05
CA PRO A 330 34.82 13.80 -17.22
C PRO A 330 35.16 12.79 -16.11
N ASN A 331 34.64 13.01 -14.90
CA ASN A 331 34.86 12.09 -13.77
C ASN A 331 33.85 10.93 -13.72
N VAL A 332 33.01 10.73 -14.74
CA VAL A 332 31.96 9.70 -14.71
C VAL A 332 32.21 8.66 -15.79
N ARG A 333 32.38 7.41 -15.37
CA ARG A 333 32.41 6.25 -16.26
C ARG A 333 31.10 5.48 -16.14
N THR A 334 30.38 5.32 -17.24
CA THR A 334 29.17 4.48 -17.32
C THR A 334 29.54 3.07 -17.75
N ILE A 335 29.11 2.07 -16.99
CA ILE A 335 29.38 0.65 -17.24
C ILE A 335 28.06 -0.10 -17.33
N GLN A 336 27.74 -0.61 -18.50
CA GLN A 336 26.55 -1.42 -18.70
C GLN A 336 26.79 -2.87 -18.25
N GLY A 337 25.87 -3.39 -17.44
CA GLY A 337 25.84 -4.78 -17.00
C GLY A 337 24.84 -5.04 -15.87
N GLY A 338 24.49 -6.31 -15.68
CA GLY A 338 23.62 -6.80 -14.61
C GLY A 338 24.37 -7.43 -13.44
N LEU A 339 23.78 -7.39 -12.24
CA LEU A 339 24.32 -8.06 -11.05
C LEU A 339 24.31 -9.60 -11.16
N LEU A 340 23.46 -10.13 -12.06
CA LEU A 340 23.32 -11.56 -12.30
C LEU A 340 24.17 -12.07 -13.48
N GLU A 341 24.92 -11.19 -14.15
CA GLU A 341 25.90 -11.58 -15.17
C GLU A 341 27.14 -12.26 -14.55
N ASP A 342 28.05 -12.73 -15.40
CA ASP A 342 29.33 -13.31 -14.98
C ASP A 342 30.14 -12.30 -14.15
N GLY A 343 30.69 -12.77 -13.03
CA GLY A 343 31.15 -11.96 -11.91
C GLY A 343 32.44 -11.18 -12.16
N GLY A 344 33.19 -11.48 -13.22
CA GLY A 344 34.50 -10.86 -13.51
C GLY A 344 34.43 -9.33 -13.62
N LYS A 345 33.43 -8.81 -14.34
CA LYS A 345 33.23 -7.36 -14.52
C LYS A 345 32.89 -6.68 -13.19
N LEU A 346 31.90 -7.20 -12.46
CA LEU A 346 31.48 -6.64 -11.17
C LEU A 346 32.63 -6.67 -10.16
N ARG A 347 33.39 -7.77 -10.10
CA ARG A 347 34.57 -7.93 -9.24
C ARG A 347 35.64 -6.89 -9.54
N GLY A 348 35.96 -6.68 -10.82
CA GLY A 348 36.93 -5.65 -11.24
C GLY A 348 36.50 -4.23 -10.85
N LEU A 349 35.20 -3.92 -10.95
CA LEU A 349 34.66 -2.63 -10.48
C LEU A 349 34.73 -2.50 -8.95
N CYS A 350 34.39 -3.57 -8.22
CA CYS A 350 34.44 -3.58 -6.76
C CYS A 350 35.86 -3.37 -6.23
N GLN A 351 36.89 -3.93 -6.88
CA GLN A 351 38.30 -3.71 -6.53
C GLN A 351 38.79 -2.27 -6.78
N GLN A 352 38.20 -1.56 -7.75
CA GLN A 352 38.53 -0.17 -8.03
C GLN A 352 37.91 0.80 -7.01
N ALA A 353 36.78 0.45 -6.41
CA ALA A 353 35.99 1.35 -5.58
C ALA A 353 36.59 1.55 -4.18
N ASP A 354 36.58 2.79 -3.70
CA ASP A 354 36.84 3.14 -2.30
C ASP A 354 35.51 3.18 -1.52
N MET A 355 34.40 3.50 -2.20
CA MET A 355 33.05 3.47 -1.63
C MET A 355 32.06 2.86 -2.62
N VAL A 356 31.02 2.19 -2.11
CA VAL A 356 29.95 1.61 -2.91
C VAL A 356 28.58 2.08 -2.43
N VAL A 357 27.74 2.49 -3.37
CA VAL A 357 26.31 2.74 -3.14
C VAL A 357 25.52 1.70 -3.93
N HIS A 358 24.94 0.74 -3.21
CA HIS A 358 24.16 -0.34 -3.81
C HIS A 358 22.69 0.05 -3.95
N ALA A 359 22.36 0.80 -5.01
CA ALA A 359 20.99 1.23 -5.33
C ALA A 359 20.31 0.41 -6.44
N ALA A 360 20.99 -0.60 -7.02
CA ALA A 360 20.40 -1.47 -8.04
C ALA A 360 19.31 -2.35 -7.42
N ALA A 361 18.11 -2.30 -8.00
CA ALA A 361 17.00 -3.15 -7.61
C ALA A 361 15.93 -3.21 -8.70
N VAL A 362 15.19 -4.32 -8.74
CA VAL A 362 13.86 -4.35 -9.35
C VAL A 362 12.89 -3.68 -8.38
N VAL A 363 12.22 -2.62 -8.87
CA VAL A 363 11.29 -1.78 -8.09
C VAL A 363 10.01 -1.49 -8.88
N GLY A 364 8.98 -1.06 -8.17
CA GLY A 364 7.67 -0.68 -8.72
C GLY A 364 6.67 -1.81 -8.57
N VAL A 365 5.54 -1.54 -7.90
CA VAL A 365 4.55 -2.55 -7.47
C VAL A 365 4.09 -3.41 -8.65
N ASN A 366 3.78 -2.81 -9.80
CA ASN A 366 3.37 -3.54 -10.99
C ASN A 366 4.41 -4.57 -11.46
N ARG A 367 5.68 -4.15 -11.57
CA ARG A 367 6.77 -5.04 -12.00
C ARG A 367 7.07 -6.11 -10.95
N VAL A 368 7.05 -5.75 -9.69
CA VAL A 368 7.25 -6.69 -8.57
C VAL A 368 6.17 -7.76 -8.59
N CYS A 369 4.89 -7.37 -8.75
CA CYS A 369 3.78 -8.30 -8.83
C CYS A 369 3.90 -9.23 -10.05
N SER A 370 4.28 -8.70 -11.22
CA SER A 370 4.41 -9.49 -12.46
C SER A 370 5.67 -10.36 -12.52
N SER A 371 6.73 -9.96 -11.83
CA SER A 371 8.08 -10.54 -11.97
C SER A 371 8.71 -10.83 -10.60
N GLY A 372 7.99 -11.55 -9.74
CA GLY A 372 8.44 -11.86 -8.37
C GLY A 372 9.77 -12.64 -8.32
N ARG A 373 10.00 -13.58 -9.25
CA ARG A 373 11.28 -14.31 -9.38
C ARG A 373 12.45 -13.37 -9.68
N GLU A 374 12.33 -12.55 -10.73
CA GLU A 374 13.34 -11.57 -11.12
C GLU A 374 13.65 -10.61 -9.96
N THR A 375 12.60 -10.22 -9.22
CA THR A 375 12.71 -9.36 -8.04
C THR A 375 13.57 -9.99 -6.96
N LEU A 376 13.29 -11.25 -6.59
CA LEU A 376 14.06 -11.98 -5.59
C LEU A 376 15.50 -12.22 -6.05
N GLU A 377 15.70 -12.72 -7.27
CA GLU A 377 17.03 -13.01 -7.81
C GLU A 377 17.88 -11.73 -7.89
N THR A 378 17.37 -10.65 -8.49
CA THR A 378 18.14 -9.41 -8.62
C THR A 378 18.43 -8.78 -7.27
N ASN A 379 17.41 -8.67 -6.40
CA ASN A 379 17.55 -7.91 -5.16
C ASN A 379 18.28 -8.69 -4.05
N TYR A 380 18.23 -10.02 -4.05
CA TYR A 380 18.92 -10.85 -3.05
C TYR A 380 20.19 -11.51 -3.61
N VAL A 381 20.08 -12.31 -4.68
CA VAL A 381 21.25 -13.00 -5.26
C VAL A 381 22.23 -11.98 -5.85
N GLY A 382 21.74 -10.94 -6.51
CA GLY A 382 22.59 -9.84 -6.99
C GLY A 382 23.33 -9.12 -5.86
N THR A 383 22.66 -8.88 -4.72
CA THR A 383 23.30 -8.33 -3.51
C THR A 383 24.38 -9.27 -2.97
N SER A 384 24.10 -10.57 -2.89
CA SER A 384 25.07 -11.57 -2.42
C SER A 384 26.33 -11.59 -3.29
N ARG A 385 26.19 -11.53 -4.62
CA ARG A 385 27.34 -11.46 -5.54
C ARG A 385 28.16 -10.19 -5.37
N LEU A 386 27.50 -9.05 -5.14
CA LEU A 386 28.19 -7.80 -4.84
C LEU A 386 29.01 -7.92 -3.54
N LEU A 387 28.44 -8.48 -2.48
CA LEU A 387 29.13 -8.66 -1.20
C LEU A 387 30.35 -9.58 -1.32
N GLN A 388 30.21 -10.70 -2.02
CA GLN A 388 31.33 -11.61 -2.33
C GLN A 388 32.44 -10.92 -3.13
N ALA A 389 32.09 -9.99 -4.03
CA ALA A 389 33.06 -9.20 -4.78
C ALA A 389 33.76 -8.17 -3.89
N LEU A 390 33.06 -7.58 -2.92
CA LEU A 390 33.58 -6.55 -2.01
C LEU A 390 34.41 -7.11 -0.85
N GLU A 391 34.17 -8.34 -0.42
CA GLU A 391 34.94 -9.00 0.65
C GLU A 391 36.46 -9.04 0.36
N GLN A 392 36.81 -9.11 -0.93
CA GLN A 392 38.19 -9.10 -1.42
C GLN A 392 38.78 -7.69 -1.51
N ASN A 393 37.96 -6.64 -1.40
CA ASN A 393 38.40 -5.25 -1.45
C ASN A 393 38.75 -4.74 -0.04
N LYS A 394 40.05 -4.78 0.30
CA LYS A 394 40.55 -4.31 1.60
C LYS A 394 40.64 -2.79 1.76
N LYS A 395 40.47 -2.02 0.68
CA LYS A 395 40.47 -0.54 0.72
C LYS A 395 39.07 0.06 0.78
N LEU A 396 38.02 -0.75 0.84
CA LEU A 396 36.65 -0.28 0.91
C LEU A 396 36.43 0.49 2.23
N GLU A 397 35.97 1.73 2.14
CA GLU A 397 35.72 2.62 3.28
C GLU A 397 34.23 2.68 3.64
N ARG A 398 33.34 2.43 2.67
CA ARG A 398 31.88 2.41 2.90
C ARG A 398 31.13 1.60 1.85
N LEU A 399 30.16 0.81 2.30
CA LEU A 399 29.06 0.28 1.48
C LEU A 399 27.72 0.81 2.03
N ILE A 400 26.96 1.55 1.23
CA ILE A 400 25.55 1.84 1.53
C ILE A 400 24.66 0.82 0.82
N TYR A 401 23.91 0.04 1.60
CA TYR A 401 22.90 -0.89 1.12
C TYR A 401 21.51 -0.23 1.11
N PHE A 402 20.82 -0.25 -0.03
CA PHE A 402 19.44 0.21 -0.12
C PHE A 402 18.45 -0.89 0.22
N SER A 403 17.77 -0.71 1.34
CA SER A 403 16.56 -1.44 1.69
C SER A 403 15.30 -0.64 1.33
N THR A 404 14.21 -0.82 2.08
CA THR A 404 12.91 -0.20 1.88
C THR A 404 12.18 -0.13 3.20
N SER A 405 11.35 0.90 3.42
CA SER A 405 10.46 0.88 4.60
C SER A 405 9.31 -0.14 4.49
N GLU A 406 9.17 -0.84 3.36
CA GLU A 406 8.18 -1.93 3.21
C GLU A 406 8.52 -3.16 4.06
N VAL A 407 9.73 -3.22 4.63
CA VAL A 407 10.11 -4.27 5.59
C VAL A 407 9.27 -4.22 6.87
N PHE A 408 8.63 -3.08 7.17
CA PHE A 408 7.76 -2.91 8.33
C PHE A 408 6.28 -3.28 8.07
N GLY A 409 5.96 -3.80 6.87
CA GLY A 409 4.64 -4.33 6.58
C GLY A 409 3.56 -3.30 6.23
N VAL A 410 2.30 -3.64 6.53
CA VAL A 410 1.11 -2.88 6.11
C VAL A 410 0.87 -1.61 6.94
N ASN A 411 1.26 -1.63 8.22
CA ASN A 411 1.06 -0.51 9.13
C ASN A 411 2.37 -0.16 9.83
N SER A 412 2.97 0.95 9.42
CA SER A 412 4.28 1.38 9.87
C SER A 412 4.22 2.84 10.33
N PHE A 413 3.45 3.11 11.38
CA PHE A 413 3.32 4.44 11.96
C PHE A 413 4.43 4.72 12.99
N ARG A 414 5.27 5.73 12.71
CA ARG A 414 6.40 6.17 13.54
C ARG A 414 7.36 5.03 13.92
N VAL A 415 7.55 4.08 13.01
CA VAL A 415 8.47 2.96 13.21
C VAL A 415 9.92 3.45 13.27
N ASP A 416 10.67 2.92 14.22
CA ASP A 416 12.11 3.11 14.34
C ASP A 416 12.87 1.89 13.77
N GLU A 417 14.19 1.91 13.86
CA GLU A 417 15.05 0.85 13.34
C GLU A 417 14.94 -0.47 14.10
N ASN A 418 14.50 -0.42 15.37
CA ASN A 418 14.31 -1.59 16.24
C ASN A 418 12.94 -2.23 16.08
N SER A 419 12.03 -1.57 15.36
CA SER A 419 10.68 -2.06 15.10
C SER A 419 10.73 -3.37 14.33
N PRO A 420 9.88 -4.35 14.68
CA PRO A 420 9.93 -5.67 14.05
C PRO A 420 9.56 -5.57 12.57
N ALA A 421 10.26 -6.36 11.75
CA ALA A 421 9.87 -6.53 10.37
C ALA A 421 8.54 -7.29 10.26
N SER A 422 7.73 -6.93 9.28
CA SER A 422 6.44 -7.56 9.01
C SER A 422 6.29 -7.79 7.51
N VAL A 423 5.94 -9.02 7.15
CA VAL A 423 5.75 -9.44 5.76
C VAL A 423 4.36 -10.06 5.61
N GLY A 424 3.71 -9.82 4.48
CA GLY A 424 2.40 -10.39 4.22
C GLY A 424 2.44 -11.83 3.68
N PRO A 425 1.26 -12.36 3.31
CA PRO A 425 1.11 -13.77 2.94
C PRO A 425 1.89 -14.18 1.68
N ILE A 426 2.40 -15.41 1.67
CA ILE A 426 3.15 -15.98 0.52
C ILE A 426 2.36 -16.02 -0.79
N ALA A 427 1.03 -16.06 -0.71
CA ALA A 427 0.15 -16.07 -1.88
C ALA A 427 0.16 -14.74 -2.66
N GLU A 428 0.71 -13.67 -2.08
CA GLU A 428 0.73 -12.34 -2.66
C GLU A 428 2.14 -11.98 -3.15
N SER A 429 2.34 -12.01 -4.47
CA SER A 429 3.64 -11.71 -5.13
C SER A 429 4.23 -10.34 -4.75
N ARG A 430 3.39 -9.36 -4.36
CA ARG A 430 3.82 -8.03 -3.92
C ARG A 430 4.89 -8.07 -2.82
N TRP A 431 4.81 -9.02 -1.89
CA TRP A 431 5.75 -9.09 -0.76
C TRP A 431 7.15 -9.55 -1.15
N SER A 432 7.34 -10.09 -2.37
CA SER A 432 8.66 -10.52 -2.85
C SER A 432 9.72 -9.41 -2.79
N TYR A 433 9.34 -8.15 -3.02
CA TYR A 433 10.25 -7.00 -2.91
C TYR A 433 10.69 -6.76 -1.46
N ALA A 434 9.74 -6.63 -0.53
CA ALA A 434 10.04 -6.42 0.88
C ALA A 434 10.84 -7.58 1.48
N ILE A 435 10.49 -8.82 1.13
CA ILE A 435 11.20 -10.04 1.55
C ILE A 435 12.64 -10.03 1.04
N ALA A 436 12.87 -9.75 -0.25
CA ALA A 436 14.22 -9.71 -0.80
C ALA A 436 15.09 -8.65 -0.14
N LYS A 437 14.51 -7.48 0.18
CA LYS A 437 15.20 -6.39 0.87
C LYS A 437 15.50 -6.74 2.32
N LEU A 438 14.55 -7.31 3.06
CA LEU A 438 14.75 -7.77 4.43
C LEU A 438 15.82 -8.87 4.51
N ALA A 439 15.77 -9.87 3.62
CA ALA A 439 16.80 -10.90 3.52
C ALA A 439 18.18 -10.29 3.21
N GLY A 440 18.21 -9.28 2.33
CA GLY A 440 19.41 -8.51 2.04
C GLY A 440 19.94 -7.74 3.24
N GLU A 441 19.10 -7.12 4.07
CA GLU A 441 19.51 -6.46 5.31
C GLU A 441 20.21 -7.42 6.28
N HIS A 442 19.64 -8.60 6.49
CA HIS A 442 20.25 -9.64 7.32
C HIS A 442 21.58 -10.11 6.73
N LEU A 443 21.65 -10.31 5.41
CA LEU A 443 22.88 -10.74 4.74
C LEU A 443 23.99 -9.70 4.89
N VAL A 444 23.72 -8.42 4.59
CA VAL A 444 24.75 -7.37 4.70
C VAL A 444 25.19 -7.16 6.15
N GLN A 445 24.29 -7.30 7.12
CA GLN A 445 24.63 -7.24 8.55
C GLN A 445 25.50 -8.42 8.99
N SER A 446 25.25 -9.63 8.48
CA SER A 446 26.14 -10.77 8.71
C SER A 446 27.53 -10.51 8.15
N TYR A 447 27.64 -10.00 6.91
CA TYR A 447 28.92 -9.62 6.32
C TYR A 447 29.67 -8.57 7.17
N TYR A 448 28.99 -7.57 7.70
CA TYR A 448 29.60 -6.61 8.62
C TYR A 448 30.17 -7.30 9.87
N ARG A 449 29.38 -8.16 10.53
CA ARG A 449 29.79 -8.86 11.77
C ARG A 449 30.93 -9.85 11.55
N GLU A 450 30.92 -10.57 10.43
CA GLU A 450 31.85 -11.67 10.15
C GLU A 450 33.14 -11.19 9.50
N THR A 451 33.08 -10.18 8.64
CA THR A 451 34.21 -9.75 7.81
C THR A 451 34.70 -8.33 8.09
N GLY A 452 33.93 -7.54 8.86
CA GLY A 452 34.23 -6.14 9.15
C GLY A 452 33.97 -5.18 7.98
N LEU A 453 33.27 -5.62 6.91
CA LEU A 453 32.93 -4.74 5.79
C LEU A 453 32.17 -3.49 6.29
N PRO A 454 32.60 -2.26 5.94
CA PRO A 454 32.04 -1.05 6.53
C PRO A 454 30.68 -0.69 5.92
N ILE A 455 29.62 -1.30 6.42
CA ILE A 455 28.28 -1.28 5.82
C ILE A 455 27.38 -0.29 6.54
N ALA A 456 26.51 0.40 5.82
CA ALA A 456 25.39 1.15 6.35
C ALA A 456 24.11 0.81 5.55
N ILE A 457 22.99 0.62 6.23
CA ILE A 457 21.70 0.32 5.58
C ILE A 457 20.85 1.59 5.56
N VAL A 458 20.22 1.89 4.42
CA VAL A 458 19.21 2.94 4.32
C VAL A 458 17.84 2.34 3.99
N ARG A 459 16.80 2.75 4.72
CA ARG A 459 15.38 2.41 4.50
C ARG A 459 14.64 3.67 4.05
N PRO A 460 14.43 3.87 2.73
CA PRO A 460 13.76 5.05 2.21
C PRO A 460 12.25 5.01 2.46
N PHE A 461 11.68 6.14 2.92
CA PHE A 461 10.23 6.38 3.03
C PHE A 461 9.78 7.32 1.91
N ASN A 462 9.20 6.74 0.85
CA ASN A 462 8.56 7.42 -0.28
C ASN A 462 9.34 8.61 -0.87
N ILE A 463 10.51 8.33 -1.45
CA ILE A 463 11.37 9.37 -2.04
C ILE A 463 10.79 9.90 -3.35
N PHE A 464 10.74 11.21 -3.53
CA PHE A 464 10.22 11.83 -4.76
C PHE A 464 11.02 13.05 -5.18
N GLY A 465 10.81 13.49 -6.43
CA GLY A 465 11.43 14.70 -6.95
C GLY A 465 11.58 14.67 -8.47
N PRO A 466 12.22 15.71 -9.04
CA PRO A 466 12.59 15.82 -10.45
C PRO A 466 13.24 14.57 -11.04
N LYS A 467 13.08 14.33 -12.35
CA LYS A 467 13.72 13.23 -13.11
C LYS A 467 13.21 11.82 -12.80
N ARG A 468 12.39 11.61 -11.76
CA ARG A 468 11.86 10.28 -11.46
C ARG A 468 10.97 9.80 -12.61
N THR A 469 11.27 8.63 -13.14
CA THR A 469 10.50 7.96 -14.20
C THR A 469 9.89 6.65 -13.68
N GLY A 470 9.14 5.97 -14.55
CA GLY A 470 8.46 4.71 -14.23
C GLY A 470 7.04 4.93 -13.73
N ASP A 471 6.51 3.98 -12.98
CA ASP A 471 5.12 4.02 -12.53
C ASP A 471 5.03 4.20 -11.01
N HIS A 472 4.61 5.38 -10.57
CA HIS A 472 4.32 5.70 -9.18
C HIS A 472 3.26 6.79 -9.04
N ALA A 473 2.52 6.77 -7.93
CA ALA A 473 1.35 7.63 -7.70
C ALA A 473 1.64 9.12 -7.95
N MET A 474 2.73 9.66 -7.38
CA MET A 474 3.06 11.08 -7.54
C MET A 474 3.30 11.48 -9.00
N LEU A 475 4.04 10.70 -9.79
CA LEU A 475 4.25 11.02 -11.20
C LEU A 475 2.93 10.92 -11.97
N ARG A 476 2.14 9.87 -11.75
CA ARG A 476 0.82 9.74 -12.39
C ARG A 476 -0.06 10.96 -12.11
N PHE A 477 -0.14 11.38 -10.86
CA PHE A 477 -0.91 12.56 -10.47
C PHE A 477 -0.42 13.84 -11.14
N ILE A 478 0.90 14.08 -11.15
CA ILE A 478 1.46 15.27 -11.81
C ILE A 478 1.18 15.23 -13.32
N LEU A 479 1.41 14.10 -13.99
CA LEU A 479 1.18 13.99 -15.43
C LEU A 479 -0.31 14.11 -15.79
N SER A 480 -1.21 13.50 -15.01
CA SER A 480 -2.66 13.65 -15.17
C SER A 480 -3.07 15.11 -14.99
N ALA A 481 -2.59 15.78 -13.94
CA ALA A 481 -2.92 17.17 -13.67
C ALA A 481 -2.43 18.10 -14.81
N LEU A 482 -1.19 17.90 -15.28
CA LEU A 482 -0.62 18.70 -16.39
C LEU A 482 -1.29 18.43 -17.75
N SER A 483 -1.90 17.25 -17.95
CA SER A 483 -2.66 16.90 -19.17
C SER A 483 -4.16 17.12 -19.07
N GLY A 484 -4.66 17.61 -17.93
CA GLY A 484 -6.09 17.75 -17.66
C GLY A 484 -6.86 16.42 -17.61
N GLN A 485 -6.16 15.30 -17.43
CA GLN A 485 -6.76 13.97 -17.30
C GLN A 485 -7.13 13.66 -15.85
N PRO A 486 -8.11 12.78 -15.58
CA PRO A 486 -8.45 12.38 -14.22
C PRO A 486 -7.25 11.85 -13.43
N LEU A 487 -7.16 12.23 -12.15
CA LEU A 487 -6.21 11.66 -11.20
C LEU A 487 -6.84 10.42 -10.54
N GLU A 488 -6.39 9.24 -10.95
CA GLU A 488 -6.90 7.97 -10.44
C GLU A 488 -6.27 7.61 -9.08
N VAL A 489 -7.03 7.79 -8.01
CA VAL A 489 -6.71 7.37 -6.65
C VAL A 489 -7.13 5.91 -6.48
N HIS A 490 -6.19 5.04 -6.09
CA HIS A 490 -6.49 3.62 -5.86
C HIS A 490 -7.11 3.41 -4.47
N GLY A 491 -8.20 2.64 -4.41
CA GLY A 491 -8.98 2.48 -3.20
C GLY A 491 -9.76 3.75 -2.85
N ASP A 492 -9.90 4.04 -1.56
CA ASP A 492 -10.58 5.24 -1.04
C ASP A 492 -9.62 6.43 -0.83
N GLY A 493 -8.32 6.24 -1.10
CA GLY A 493 -7.30 7.27 -0.93
C GLY A 493 -6.88 7.54 0.51
N SER A 494 -7.39 6.77 1.49
CA SER A 494 -7.08 6.92 2.92
C SER A 494 -5.66 6.48 3.30
N GLN A 495 -4.92 5.86 2.37
CA GLN A 495 -3.58 5.38 2.67
C GLN A 495 -2.65 6.56 2.98
N ILE A 496 -1.85 6.42 4.03
CA ILE A 496 -0.99 7.49 4.56
C ILE A 496 0.46 7.21 4.14
N ARG A 497 1.14 8.25 3.64
CA ARG A 497 2.56 8.20 3.29
C ARG A 497 3.27 9.46 3.77
N SER A 498 4.47 9.29 4.32
CA SER A 498 5.45 10.35 4.56
C SER A 498 6.31 10.54 3.30
N TRP A 499 6.27 11.71 2.68
CA TRP A 499 6.96 12.00 1.42
C TRP A 499 8.29 12.71 1.65
N CYS A 500 9.37 12.15 1.12
CA CYS A 500 10.72 12.69 1.28
C CYS A 500 11.28 13.22 -0.04
N TYR A 501 11.63 14.50 -0.07
CA TYR A 501 12.20 15.11 -1.26
C TYR A 501 13.62 14.58 -1.52
N ILE A 502 13.97 14.40 -2.79
CA ILE A 502 15.23 13.76 -3.20
C ILE A 502 16.47 14.48 -2.68
N GLU A 503 16.42 15.81 -2.52
CA GLU A 503 17.51 16.60 -1.98
C GLU A 503 17.77 16.28 -0.50
N ASP A 504 16.71 16.17 0.31
CA ASP A 504 16.80 15.75 1.71
C ASP A 504 17.34 14.32 1.79
N PHE A 505 16.78 13.41 0.98
CA PHE A 505 17.24 12.03 0.97
C PHE A 505 18.72 11.91 0.59
N CYS A 506 19.19 12.63 -0.43
CA CYS A 506 20.59 12.66 -0.81
C CYS A 506 21.48 13.27 0.29
N SER A 507 21.01 14.26 1.06
CA SER A 507 21.76 14.81 2.19
C SER A 507 22.04 13.75 3.26
N ALA A 508 21.06 12.88 3.55
CA ALA A 508 21.24 11.76 4.46
C ALA A 508 22.27 10.76 3.92
N LEU A 509 22.21 10.41 2.63
CA LEU A 509 23.18 9.49 2.02
C LEU A 509 24.61 10.04 2.06
N LEU A 510 24.80 11.34 1.81
CA LEU A 510 26.11 11.98 1.93
C LEU A 510 26.63 11.89 3.36
N ALA A 511 25.77 12.18 4.35
CA ALA A 511 26.12 12.02 5.76
C ALA A 511 26.46 10.56 6.11
N MET A 512 25.74 9.58 5.56
CA MET A 512 26.05 8.16 5.75
C MET A 512 27.37 7.73 5.09
N LEU A 513 27.79 8.37 3.99
CA LEU A 513 29.09 8.11 3.37
C LEU A 513 30.25 8.65 4.22
N GLU A 514 30.07 9.83 4.80
CA GLU A 514 31.12 10.58 5.50
C GLU A 514 31.27 10.19 6.98
N LYS A 515 30.14 9.95 7.66
CA LYS A 515 30.13 9.78 9.12
C LYS A 515 30.49 8.36 9.53
N PRO A 516 31.54 8.17 10.35
CA PRO A 516 31.94 6.83 10.77
C PRO A 516 30.89 6.18 11.69
N GLN A 517 30.04 6.95 12.36
CA GLN A 517 28.92 6.47 13.17
C GLN A 517 27.84 5.73 12.36
N ALA A 518 27.84 5.84 11.03
CA ALA A 518 26.90 5.11 10.19
C ALA A 518 27.36 3.67 9.89
N VAL A 519 28.60 3.30 10.19
CA VAL A 519 29.12 1.94 9.98
C VAL A 519 28.44 0.98 10.96
N GLY A 520 27.93 -0.13 10.44
CA GLY A 520 27.19 -1.16 11.19
C GLY A 520 25.72 -0.82 11.44
N GLU A 521 25.30 0.41 11.11
CA GLU A 521 23.97 0.92 11.43
C GLU A 521 23.01 0.87 10.24
N ASP A 522 21.73 0.82 10.54
CA ASP A 522 20.62 1.06 9.63
C ASP A 522 19.91 2.38 9.95
N PHE A 523 19.31 3.01 8.95
CA PHE A 523 18.62 4.30 9.11
C PHE A 523 17.32 4.37 8.32
N ASN A 524 16.24 4.72 9.02
CA ASN A 524 14.98 5.17 8.44
C ASN A 524 15.14 6.61 7.96
N ILE A 525 15.01 6.85 6.66
CA ILE A 525 15.10 8.20 6.09
C ILE A 525 13.79 8.56 5.40
N GLY A 526 13.15 9.61 5.91
CA GLY A 526 11.92 10.19 5.39
C GLY A 526 11.69 11.58 5.96
N VAL A 527 10.43 12.07 5.93
CA VAL A 527 10.05 13.37 6.48
C VAL A 527 8.67 13.24 7.14
N PRO A 528 8.59 12.94 8.46
CA PRO A 528 7.31 12.76 9.15
C PRO A 528 6.37 13.97 9.04
N GLY A 529 6.93 15.19 8.96
CA GLY A 529 6.16 16.42 8.75
C GLY A 529 5.46 16.50 7.38
N ASN A 530 5.90 15.73 6.38
CA ASN A 530 5.30 15.66 5.05
C ASN A 530 4.38 14.43 4.90
N THR A 531 3.65 14.10 5.97
CA THR A 531 2.73 12.96 6.00
C THR A 531 1.34 13.40 5.58
N VAL A 532 0.83 12.81 4.50
CA VAL A 532 -0.52 13.06 3.99
C VAL A 532 -1.16 11.78 3.47
N THR A 533 -2.48 11.79 3.34
CA THR A 533 -3.19 10.73 2.62
C THR A 533 -2.92 10.79 1.11
N ILE A 534 -3.13 9.69 0.38
CA ILE A 534 -3.04 9.68 -1.09
C ILE A 534 -4.06 10.65 -1.71
N TYR A 535 -5.26 10.75 -1.14
CA TYR A 535 -6.26 11.72 -1.58
C TYR A 535 -5.79 13.18 -1.39
N GLU A 536 -5.24 13.52 -0.23
CA GLU A 536 -4.68 14.86 0.00
C GLU A 536 -3.51 15.18 -0.91
N LEU A 537 -2.64 14.22 -1.19
CA LEU A 537 -1.57 14.37 -2.18
C LEU A 537 -2.16 14.74 -3.55
N ALA A 538 -3.19 14.02 -4.01
CA ALA A 538 -3.86 14.32 -5.28
C ALA A 538 -4.44 15.74 -5.29
N ARG A 539 -5.12 16.16 -4.21
CA ARG A 539 -5.65 17.54 -4.09
C ARG A 539 -4.54 18.60 -4.14
N LYS A 540 -3.44 18.39 -3.40
CA LYS A 540 -2.29 19.30 -3.39
C LYS A 540 -1.69 19.44 -4.79
N ILE A 541 -1.53 18.33 -5.51
CA ILE A 541 -1.01 18.36 -6.88
C ILE A 541 -1.96 19.12 -7.82
N VAL A 542 -3.27 18.87 -7.75
CA VAL A 542 -4.27 19.63 -8.55
C VAL A 542 -4.15 21.13 -8.29
N ALA A 543 -4.11 21.52 -7.01
CA ALA A 543 -3.99 22.93 -6.62
C ALA A 543 -2.66 23.57 -7.10
N LEU A 544 -1.51 22.96 -6.80
CA LEU A 544 -0.18 23.48 -7.13
C LEU A 544 0.13 23.46 -8.63
N SER A 545 -0.53 22.57 -9.38
CA SER A 545 -0.43 22.51 -10.84
C SER A 545 -1.38 23.47 -11.55
N GLU A 546 -2.27 24.16 -10.82
CA GLU A 546 -3.37 24.97 -11.35
C GLU A 546 -4.31 24.20 -12.30
N SER A 547 -4.47 22.89 -12.04
CA SER A 547 -5.27 22.01 -12.89
C SER A 547 -6.74 22.00 -12.48
N LYS A 548 -7.62 21.70 -13.44
CA LYS A 548 -9.05 21.42 -13.23
C LYS A 548 -9.38 19.93 -13.36
N ALA A 549 -8.36 19.07 -13.41
CA ALA A 549 -8.52 17.63 -13.53
C ALA A 549 -9.35 17.06 -12.36
N PRO A 550 -10.37 16.23 -12.62
CA PRO A 550 -11.12 15.59 -11.55
C PRO A 550 -10.29 14.51 -10.86
N ILE A 551 -10.53 14.29 -9.58
CA ILE A 551 -9.98 13.14 -8.84
C ILE A 551 -11.01 12.02 -8.91
N THR A 552 -10.61 10.83 -9.35
CA THR A 552 -11.47 9.66 -9.47
C THR A 552 -10.92 8.51 -8.62
N PHE A 553 -11.81 7.69 -8.08
CA PHE A 553 -11.44 6.53 -7.29
C PHE A 553 -11.54 5.26 -8.14
N VAL A 554 -10.47 4.45 -8.14
CA VAL A 554 -10.39 3.19 -8.89
C VAL A 554 -10.04 2.05 -7.94
N GLU A 555 -10.42 0.82 -8.30
CA GLU A 555 -10.08 -0.36 -7.51
C GLU A 555 -8.57 -0.59 -7.50
N SER A 556 -8.00 -0.88 -6.32
CA SER A 556 -6.58 -1.24 -6.25
C SER A 556 -6.39 -2.68 -6.75
N PRO A 557 -5.56 -2.92 -7.78
CA PRO A 557 -5.32 -4.26 -8.31
C PRO A 557 -4.54 -5.17 -7.36
N PHE A 558 -3.93 -4.63 -6.31
CA PHE A 558 -3.14 -5.37 -5.33
C PHE A 558 -3.39 -4.84 -3.91
N PRO A 559 -3.13 -5.66 -2.88
CA PRO A 559 -3.03 -5.18 -1.50
C PRO A 559 -2.04 -4.01 -1.43
N ASP A 560 -2.41 -2.95 -0.73
CA ASP A 560 -1.55 -1.79 -0.52
C ASP A 560 -1.20 -1.64 0.96
N ILE A 561 -0.11 -0.90 1.20
CA ILE A 561 0.32 -0.56 2.54
C ILE A 561 -0.61 0.53 3.06
N SER A 562 -1.11 0.42 4.28
CA SER A 562 -2.03 1.42 4.83
C SER A 562 -1.29 2.67 5.29
N ILE A 563 -0.23 2.52 6.09
CA ILE A 563 0.48 3.65 6.71
C ILE A 563 2.00 3.47 6.62
N ARG A 564 2.72 4.52 6.21
CA ARG A 564 4.19 4.57 6.23
C ARG A 564 4.68 5.91 6.75
N VAL A 565 5.14 5.95 8.00
CA VAL A 565 5.69 7.12 8.67
C VAL A 565 6.91 6.70 9.49
N PRO A 566 8.11 7.25 9.24
CA PRO A 566 9.29 6.89 10.02
C PRO A 566 9.34 7.63 11.35
N SER A 567 10.08 7.07 12.31
CA SER A 567 10.80 7.83 13.32
C SER A 567 12.17 8.22 12.76
N LEU A 568 12.62 9.46 12.99
CA LEU A 568 13.93 9.96 12.52
C LEU A 568 14.97 10.08 13.64
N THR A 569 14.64 9.71 14.87
CA THR A 569 15.48 9.93 16.06
C THR A 569 16.93 9.46 15.87
N LYS A 570 17.12 8.26 15.29
CA LYS A 570 18.46 7.71 15.05
C LYS A 570 19.25 8.50 14.00
N ALA A 571 18.58 8.87 12.89
CA ALA A 571 19.18 9.66 11.83
C ALA A 571 19.52 11.10 12.30
N GLU A 572 18.67 11.71 13.12
CA GLU A 572 18.95 13.00 13.74
C GLU A 572 20.17 12.93 14.66
N ASN A 573 20.23 11.92 15.54
CA ASN A 573 21.29 11.79 16.53
C ASN A 573 22.66 11.43 15.92
N LEU A 574 22.70 10.45 15.02
CA LEU A 574 23.96 9.95 14.46
C LEU A 574 24.37 10.69 13.19
N LEU A 575 23.39 11.02 12.33
CA LEU A 575 23.67 11.68 11.04
C LEU A 575 23.48 13.19 11.07
N GLY A 576 22.85 13.76 12.11
CA GLY A 576 22.45 15.17 12.08
C GLY A 576 21.44 15.47 10.98
N TYR A 577 20.73 14.45 10.51
CA TYR A 577 19.78 14.56 9.41
C TYR A 577 18.60 15.43 9.83
N LYS A 578 18.38 16.54 9.12
CA LYS A 578 17.24 17.44 9.30
C LYS A 578 16.66 17.76 7.93
N PRO A 579 15.43 17.32 7.64
CA PRO A 579 14.82 17.64 6.35
C PRO A 579 14.53 19.14 6.25
N LEU A 580 14.81 19.69 5.07
CA LEU A 580 14.72 21.13 4.82
C LEU A 580 13.49 21.51 4.01
N TYR A 581 12.90 20.57 3.27
CA TYR A 581 11.79 20.85 2.37
C TYR A 581 10.46 20.39 2.95
N ASP A 582 9.52 21.33 3.08
CA ASP A 582 8.11 21.00 3.26
C ASP A 582 7.52 20.39 1.97
N LEU A 583 6.36 19.74 2.10
CA LEU A 583 5.75 19.02 1.00
C LEU A 583 5.35 19.95 -0.17
N ASP A 584 4.85 21.15 0.11
CA ASP A 584 4.28 22.01 -0.94
C ASP A 584 5.38 22.68 -1.76
N SER A 585 6.48 23.11 -1.12
CA SER A 585 7.66 23.62 -1.82
C SER A 585 8.32 22.53 -2.69
N ALA A 586 8.50 21.33 -2.15
CA ALA A 586 9.06 20.20 -2.88
C ALA A 586 8.17 19.74 -4.05
N LEU A 587 6.84 19.74 -3.87
CA LEU A 587 5.88 19.45 -4.94
C LEU A 587 5.95 20.50 -6.05
N THR A 588 6.03 21.78 -5.71
CA THR A 588 6.14 22.88 -6.68
C THR A 588 7.38 22.70 -7.56
N LEU A 589 8.56 22.50 -6.94
CA LEU A 589 9.81 22.24 -7.66
C LEU A 589 9.71 21.02 -8.59
N THR A 590 9.02 19.98 -8.13
CA THR A 590 8.82 18.74 -8.87
C THR A 590 7.88 18.95 -10.07
N ILE A 591 6.74 19.60 -9.86
CA ILE A 591 5.75 19.92 -10.91
C ILE A 591 6.39 20.81 -11.98
N ASP A 592 7.09 21.87 -11.58
CA ASP A 592 7.77 22.79 -12.50
C ASP A 592 8.82 22.08 -13.35
N TRP A 593 9.53 21.11 -12.77
CA TRP A 593 10.46 20.29 -13.51
C TRP A 593 9.74 19.44 -14.57
N TYR A 594 8.66 18.74 -14.22
CA TYR A 594 7.89 17.95 -15.19
C TYR A 594 7.23 18.82 -16.26
N ARG A 595 6.76 20.01 -15.91
CA ARG A 595 6.20 21.00 -16.85
C ARG A 595 7.24 21.41 -17.90
N ARG A 596 8.49 21.69 -17.49
CA ARG A 596 9.59 22.03 -18.40
C ARG A 596 10.03 20.86 -19.29
N HIS A 597 9.83 19.62 -18.83
CA HIS A 597 10.20 18.41 -19.57
C HIS A 597 8.99 17.71 -20.20
N TRP A 598 7.87 18.43 -20.36
CA TRP A 598 6.59 17.84 -20.78
C TRP A 598 6.68 17.07 -22.09
N SER A 599 7.47 17.54 -23.07
CA SER A 599 7.63 16.89 -24.37
C SER A 599 8.11 15.43 -24.28
N PHE A 600 8.99 15.11 -23.32
CA PHE A 600 9.44 13.75 -23.07
C PHE A 600 8.29 12.88 -22.52
N PHE A 601 7.52 13.42 -21.58
CA PHE A 601 6.45 12.68 -20.92
C PHE A 601 5.17 12.62 -21.74
N SER A 602 4.85 13.61 -22.58
CA SER A 602 3.63 13.67 -23.39
C SER A 602 3.63 12.62 -24.50
N ASN A 603 4.80 12.32 -25.07
CA ASN A 603 4.97 11.27 -26.07
C ASN A 603 4.73 9.87 -25.46
N ASN A 604 5.01 9.72 -24.16
CA ASN A 604 4.76 8.50 -23.39
C ASN A 604 3.38 8.49 -22.70
N ALA A 605 2.76 9.66 -22.47
CA ALA A 605 1.45 9.78 -21.83
C ALA A 605 0.33 9.18 -22.68
N ARG A 606 0.46 9.21 -24.02
CA ARG A 606 -0.48 8.54 -24.94
C ARG A 606 -0.48 7.01 -24.79
N SER A 607 0.63 6.40 -24.37
CA SER A 607 0.67 4.94 -24.10
C SER A 607 0.15 4.60 -22.69
N VAL A 608 0.29 5.52 -21.73
CA VAL A 608 -0.20 5.36 -20.36
C VAL A 608 -1.72 5.59 -20.26
N ALA A 609 -2.27 6.56 -21.00
CA ALA A 609 -3.71 6.85 -21.03
C ALA A 609 -4.54 5.80 -21.79
N ALA A 610 -3.92 4.98 -22.64
CA ALA A 610 -4.59 3.97 -23.48
C ALA A 610 -4.79 2.60 -22.78
N GLY A 611 -4.56 2.49 -21.47
CA GLY A 611 -4.77 1.23 -20.73
C GLY A 611 -3.84 0.09 -21.15
N ALA A 612 -2.76 0.37 -21.88
CA ALA A 612 -1.76 -0.63 -22.21
C ALA A 612 -0.90 -0.91 -20.97
N HIS A 613 -1.26 -1.95 -20.21
CA HIS A 613 -0.49 -2.51 -19.08
C HIS A 613 0.84 -3.17 -19.51
N HIS A 614 1.45 -2.70 -20.59
CA HIS A 614 2.73 -3.17 -21.09
C HIS A 614 3.58 -1.99 -21.54
N VAL A 615 4.54 -1.61 -20.70
CA VAL A 615 5.79 -1.01 -21.17
C VAL A 615 6.57 -2.14 -21.86
N ARG A 616 6.23 -2.42 -23.13
CA ARG A 616 7.14 -3.21 -23.99
C ARG A 616 8.30 -2.30 -24.34
N GLY A 617 9.51 -2.72 -23.96
CA GLY A 617 10.74 -2.15 -24.50
C GLY A 617 10.67 -2.18 -26.03
N LEU A 618 10.85 -1.02 -26.66
CA LEU A 618 10.83 -0.91 -28.11
C LEU A 618 12.17 -1.42 -28.64
N THR A 619 12.08 -2.50 -29.42
CA THR A 619 13.15 -3.01 -30.27
C THR A 619 13.56 -1.95 -31.30
N SER A 620 14.87 -1.93 -31.54
CA SER A 620 15.60 -1.13 -32.53
C SER A 620 14.86 -0.90 -33.85
N ARG A 621 14.69 0.36 -34.25
CA ARG A 621 14.58 0.71 -35.66
C ARG A 621 15.98 0.66 -36.26
N SER A 622 16.18 -0.31 -37.15
CA SER A 622 17.33 -0.46 -38.02
C SER A 622 17.56 0.79 -38.86
N VAL A 623 18.69 1.44 -38.62
CA VAL A 623 19.40 2.21 -39.65
C VAL A 623 20.26 1.19 -40.40
N ALA A 624 19.98 0.96 -41.69
CA ALA A 624 20.96 0.76 -42.76
C ALA A 624 20.32 0.12 -44.01
N ASN A 625 20.68 0.72 -45.16
CA ASN A 625 20.74 0.24 -46.56
C ASN A 625 19.99 1.22 -47.47
N ALA A 626 20.60 1.89 -48.46
CA ALA A 626 21.90 1.73 -49.16
C ALA A 626 22.13 3.01 -50.02
N PRO A 627 23.21 3.13 -50.82
CA PRO A 627 24.53 2.51 -50.77
C PRO A 627 25.63 3.42 -50.18
#